data_AF-A0AAD7SZE0-F1
#
_entry.id   AF-A0AAD7SZE0-F1
#
_cell.length_a   1.000
_cell.length_b   1.000
_cell.length_c   1.000
_cell.angle_alpha   90.00
_cell.angle_beta   90.00
_cell.angle_gamma   90.00
#
_symmetry.space_group_name_H-M   'P 1'
#
loop_
_entity.id
_entity.type
_entity.pdbx_description
1 polymer ?
#
loop_
_entity_poly.entity_id
_entity_poly.type
_entity_poly.pdbx_seq_one_letter_code
_entity_poly.pdbx_strand_id
1 'polypeptide(L)'
;MVTVDKRIRVYPNLEPWMNREVQQLVKERNSAFRAGDRAHYSTARANLKRGIREAKADYRRKIEDHLDSNNSRQVWQGVQHITNYKTNLGAAEGDASLAEELNLFFARFEPHRKAMPAEAKNERYARLETLNNRSGETERDIPEYLEEAFFSECTANIMLLNTSGHFT
;
A
#
# COMPACT_ATOMS: atom_id res chain seq x y z
N MET A 1 19.84 30.05 -24.95
CA MET A 1 19.64 29.41 -23.63
C MET A 1 18.40 28.54 -23.76
N VAL A 2 18.56 27.22 -23.85
CA VAL A 2 17.45 26.28 -24.05
C VAL A 2 16.97 25.81 -22.69
N THR A 3 15.81 26.29 -22.26
CA THR A 3 15.16 25.82 -21.02
C THR A 3 14.45 24.50 -21.32
N VAL A 4 14.94 23.40 -20.75
CA VAL A 4 14.28 22.09 -20.87
C VAL A 4 13.12 22.07 -19.88
N ASP A 5 11.89 22.13 -20.40
CA ASP A 5 10.69 21.96 -19.58
C ASP A 5 10.55 20.47 -19.20
N LYS A 6 10.44 20.19 -17.90
CA LYS A 6 10.35 18.82 -17.36
C LYS A 6 9.04 18.67 -16.62
N ARG A 7 8.11 17.96 -17.25
CA ARG A 7 6.80 17.67 -16.67
C ARG A 7 6.87 16.41 -15.82
N ILE A 8 6.85 16.60 -14.50
CA ILE A 8 6.78 15.51 -13.52
C ILE A 8 5.30 15.12 -13.33
N ARG A 9 5.00 13.84 -13.53
CA ARG A 9 3.66 13.27 -13.30
C ARG A 9 3.61 12.61 -11.93
N VAL A 10 3.00 13.30 -10.97
CA VAL A 10 2.77 12.78 -9.62
C VAL A 10 1.46 11.99 -9.64
N TYR A 11 1.54 10.68 -9.41
CA TYR A 11 0.34 9.86 -9.29
C TYR A 11 -0.28 10.05 -7.91
N PRO A 12 -1.61 10.16 -7.81
CA PRO A 12 -2.31 10.26 -6.53
C PRO A 12 -2.30 8.95 -5.71
N ASN A 13 -1.54 7.91 -6.12
CA ASN A 13 -1.33 6.69 -5.34
C ASN A 13 -0.09 6.77 -4.43
N LEU A 14 0.41 7.99 -4.14
CA LEU A 14 1.48 8.16 -3.17
C LEU A 14 1.19 7.29 -1.96
N GLU A 15 2.09 6.34 -1.75
CA GLU A 15 1.99 5.41 -0.65
C GLU A 15 1.77 6.22 0.63
N PRO A 16 0.74 5.91 1.43
CA PRO A 16 0.31 6.78 2.53
C PRO A 16 1.35 6.89 3.67
N TRP A 17 2.33 5.97 3.70
CA TRP A 17 3.51 6.06 4.56
C TRP A 17 4.58 7.04 4.05
N MET A 18 4.44 7.57 2.83
CA MET A 18 5.41 8.44 2.17
C MET A 18 5.22 9.92 2.53
N ASN A 19 5.25 10.19 3.84
CA ASN A 19 4.97 11.48 4.45
C ASN A 19 6.14 12.49 4.34
N ARG A 20 5.94 13.73 4.81
CA ARG A 20 6.94 14.82 4.74
C ARG A 20 8.26 14.47 5.44
N GLU A 21 8.20 13.74 6.55
CA GLU A 21 9.38 13.36 7.34
C GLU A 21 10.24 12.35 6.57
N VAL A 22 9.61 11.31 6.01
CA VAL A 22 10.31 10.33 5.18
C VAL A 22 10.85 10.99 3.90
N GLN A 23 10.14 11.95 3.30
CA GLN A 23 10.67 12.75 2.18
C GLN A 23 11.92 13.54 2.58
N GLN A 24 11.95 14.09 3.80
CA GLN A 24 13.11 14.81 4.31
C GLN A 24 14.31 13.88 4.51
N LEU A 25 14.08 12.68 5.07
CA LEU A 25 15.12 11.66 5.24
C LEU A 25 15.69 11.19 3.88
N VAL A 26 14.84 11.07 2.86
CA VAL A 26 15.29 10.78 1.49
C VAL A 26 16.19 11.89 0.96
N LYS A 27 15.81 13.17 1.17
CA LYS A 27 16.61 14.32 0.77
C LYS A 27 17.96 14.34 1.47
N GLU A 28 17.99 14.12 2.78
CA GLU A 28 19.22 14.11 3.59
C GLU A 28 20.18 13.00 3.16
N ARG A 29 19.66 11.78 2.92
CA ARG A 29 20.46 10.67 2.38
C ARG A 29 21.05 11.03 1.01
N ASN A 30 20.24 11.62 0.13
CA ASN A 30 20.69 12.01 -1.21
C ASN A 30 21.72 13.15 -1.17
N SER A 31 21.58 14.11 -0.26
CA SER A 31 22.60 15.16 -0.08
C SER A 31 23.90 14.59 0.45
N ALA A 32 23.85 13.68 1.43
CA ALA A 32 25.04 13.00 1.96
C ALA A 32 25.77 12.19 0.87
N PHE A 33 25.00 11.49 0.02
CA PHE A 33 25.54 10.75 -1.12
C PHE A 33 26.27 11.68 -2.11
N ARG A 34 25.65 12.80 -2.47
CA ARG A 34 26.22 13.79 -3.40
C ARG A 34 27.46 14.48 -2.82
N ALA A 35 27.51 14.68 -1.51
CA ALA A 35 28.64 15.26 -0.81
C ALA A 35 29.83 14.28 -0.66
N GLY A 36 29.62 12.98 -0.89
CA GLY A 36 30.66 11.96 -0.73
C GLY A 36 31.03 11.63 0.73
N ASP A 37 30.31 12.19 1.71
CA ASP A 37 30.55 11.90 3.13
C ASP A 37 29.98 10.53 3.49
N ARG A 38 30.87 9.55 3.66
CA ARG A 38 30.50 8.16 3.93
C ARG A 38 29.88 7.96 5.32
N ALA A 39 30.36 8.70 6.33
CA ALA A 39 29.88 8.55 7.71
C ALA A 39 28.48 9.15 7.86
N HIS A 40 28.28 10.35 7.29
CA HIS A 40 26.97 10.99 7.25
C HIS A 40 25.98 10.19 6.39
N TYR A 41 26.42 9.65 5.25
CA TYR A 41 25.59 8.79 4.41
C TYR A 41 25.10 7.53 5.15
N SER A 42 25.98 6.86 5.90
CA SER A 42 25.63 5.67 6.68
C SER A 42 24.53 5.98 7.70
N THR A 43 24.68 7.11 8.41
CA THR A 43 23.72 7.58 9.41
C THR A 43 22.38 7.96 8.77
N ALA A 44 22.40 8.74 7.69
CA ALA A 44 21.20 9.13 6.96
C ALA A 44 20.46 7.93 6.37
N ARG A 45 21.18 6.89 5.90
CA ARG A 45 20.59 5.63 5.42
C ARG A 45 19.89 4.87 6.56
N ALA A 46 20.53 4.75 7.72
CA ALA A 46 19.93 4.11 8.90
C ALA A 46 18.68 4.86 9.39
N ASN A 47 18.75 6.19 9.44
CA ASN A 47 17.63 7.05 9.79
C ASN A 47 16.46 6.90 8.81
N LEU A 48 16.74 6.86 7.50
CA LEU A 48 15.73 6.64 6.48
C LEU A 48 15.03 5.28 6.65
N LYS A 49 15.78 4.20 6.87
CA LYS A 49 15.20 2.86 7.10
C LYS A 49 14.29 2.85 8.34
N ARG A 50 14.73 3.51 9.42
CA ARG A 50 13.91 3.67 10.63
C ARG A 50 12.63 4.48 10.36
N GLY A 51 12.76 5.66 9.74
CA GLY A 51 11.61 6.52 9.47
C GLY A 51 10.57 5.89 8.55
N ILE A 52 10.98 5.09 7.55
CA ILE A 52 10.04 4.31 6.72
C ILE A 52 9.28 3.29 7.57
N ARG A 53 9.97 2.59 8.48
CA ARG A 53 9.35 1.59 9.36
C ARG A 53 8.32 2.23 10.29
N GLU A 54 8.68 3.36 10.90
CA GLU A 54 7.81 4.13 11.78
C GLU A 54 6.58 4.64 11.01
N ALA A 55 6.77 5.27 9.85
CA ALA A 55 5.66 5.78 9.05
C ALA A 55 4.70 4.67 8.58
N LYS A 56 5.22 3.48 8.23
CA LYS A 56 4.39 2.31 7.90
C LYS A 56 3.63 1.79 9.12
N ALA A 57 4.27 1.74 10.29
CA ALA A 57 3.62 1.32 11.54
C ALA A 57 2.52 2.29 11.97
N ASP A 58 2.76 3.60 11.85
CA ASP A 58 1.76 4.62 12.15
C ASP A 58 0.58 4.57 11.20
N TYR A 59 0.83 4.35 9.90
CA TYR A 59 -0.26 4.16 8.94
C TYR A 59 -1.09 2.90 9.25
N ARG A 60 -0.43 1.79 9.58
CA ARG A 60 -1.10 0.56 10.00
C ARG A 60 -1.99 0.80 11.22
N ARG A 61 -1.45 1.42 12.27
CA ARG A 61 -2.19 1.74 13.50
C ARG A 61 -3.44 2.58 13.20
N LYS A 62 -3.32 3.60 12.35
CA LYS A 62 -4.47 4.42 11.94
C LYS A 62 -5.57 3.63 11.24
N ILE A 63 -5.22 2.62 10.44
CA ILE A 63 -6.23 1.73 9.82
C ILE A 63 -6.86 0.83 10.87
N GLU A 64 -6.04 0.21 11.72
CA GLU A 64 -6.52 -0.67 12.80
C GLU A 64 -7.49 0.09 13.72
N ASP A 65 -7.16 1.32 14.12
CA ASP A 65 -8.01 2.21 14.93
C ASP A 65 -9.39 2.45 14.27
N HIS A 66 -9.46 2.55 12.94
CA HIS A 66 -10.73 2.68 12.22
C HIS A 66 -11.57 1.40 12.30
N LEU A 67 -10.92 0.23 12.24
CA LEU A 67 -11.58 -1.08 12.24
C LEU A 67 -12.04 -1.51 13.63
N ASP A 68 -11.30 -1.13 14.67
CA ASP A 68 -11.62 -1.45 16.06
C ASP A 68 -12.71 -0.52 16.65
N SER A 69 -13.12 0.50 15.91
CA SER A 69 -14.16 1.44 16.34
C SER A 69 -15.56 0.82 16.35
N ASN A 70 -16.38 1.15 17.36
CA ASN A 70 -17.81 0.77 17.39
C ASN A 70 -18.69 1.61 16.43
N ASN A 71 -18.08 2.30 15.47
CA ASN A 71 -18.76 3.20 14.55
C ASN A 71 -18.64 2.67 13.12
N SER A 72 -19.74 2.20 12.54
CA SER A 72 -19.79 1.64 11.19
C SER A 72 -19.27 2.59 10.10
N ARG A 73 -19.41 3.91 10.29
CA ARG A 73 -18.86 4.91 9.36
C ARG A 73 -17.32 4.92 9.39
N GLN A 74 -16.70 4.80 10.56
CA GLN A 74 -15.24 4.77 10.69
C GLN A 74 -14.67 3.45 10.16
N VAL A 75 -15.31 2.32 10.46
CA VAL A 75 -14.96 1.02 9.86
C VAL A 75 -14.99 1.11 8.33
N TRP A 76 -16.05 1.71 7.77
CA TRP A 76 -16.16 1.91 6.33
C TRP A 76 -15.02 2.79 5.77
N GLN A 77 -14.65 3.87 6.47
CA GLN A 77 -13.48 4.67 6.09
C GLN A 77 -12.19 3.84 6.07
N GLY A 78 -11.97 2.96 7.06
CA GLY A 78 -10.86 2.02 7.08
C GLY A 78 -10.83 1.11 5.84
N VAL A 79 -11.98 0.53 5.48
CA VAL A 79 -12.14 -0.30 4.27
C VAL A 79 -11.85 0.50 3.00
N GLN A 80 -12.29 1.75 2.92
CA GLN A 80 -11.98 2.64 1.80
C GLN A 80 -10.48 2.91 1.67
N HIS A 81 -9.79 3.12 2.79
CA HIS A 81 -8.34 3.34 2.82
C HIS A 81 -7.55 2.11 2.36
N ILE A 82 -7.98 0.89 2.74
CA ILE A 82 -7.34 -0.36 2.30
C ILE A 82 -7.53 -0.60 0.80
N THR A 83 -8.74 -0.33 0.30
CA THR A 83 -9.11 -0.61 -1.10
C THR A 83 -8.77 0.52 -2.06
N ASN A 84 -8.28 1.66 -1.54
CA ASN A 84 -8.15 2.92 -2.28
C ASN A 84 -9.45 3.33 -2.98
N TYR A 85 -10.60 2.95 -2.39
CA TYR A 85 -11.91 3.20 -2.97
C TYR A 85 -12.31 4.65 -2.79
N LYS A 86 -12.47 5.35 -3.92
CA LYS A 86 -13.01 6.70 -3.96
C LYS A 86 -14.50 6.62 -4.24
N THR A 87 -15.30 7.13 -3.31
CA THR A 87 -16.74 7.32 -3.54
C THR A 87 -16.92 8.31 -4.69
N ASN A 88 -17.30 7.80 -5.86
CA ASN A 88 -17.86 8.65 -6.90
C ASN A 88 -19.25 9.07 -6.41
N LEU A 89 -19.36 10.31 -5.93
CA LEU A 89 -20.64 10.95 -5.59
C LEU A 89 -21.42 11.40 -6.84
N GLY A 90 -20.99 11.00 -8.04
CA GLY A 90 -21.85 11.09 -9.21
C GLY A 90 -23.10 10.29 -8.89
N ALA A 91 -24.24 10.97 -8.82
CA ALA A 91 -25.54 10.34 -8.61
C ALA A 91 -25.60 9.12 -9.53
N ALA A 92 -25.65 7.93 -8.95
CA ALA A 92 -25.89 6.73 -9.73
C ALA A 92 -27.24 6.97 -10.41
N GLU A 93 -27.21 7.15 -11.73
CA GLU A 93 -28.41 7.28 -12.54
C GLU A 93 -29.07 5.90 -12.52
N GLY A 94 -29.94 5.69 -11.55
CA GLY A 94 -30.56 4.41 -11.27
C GLY A 94 -32.02 4.63 -10.92
N ASP A 95 -32.90 4.07 -11.73
CA ASP A 95 -34.34 4.05 -11.50
C ASP A 95 -34.68 3.10 -10.33
N ALA A 96 -35.83 3.31 -9.68
CA ALA A 96 -36.30 2.47 -8.58
C ALA A 96 -36.39 0.98 -8.96
N SER A 97 -36.64 0.66 -10.24
CA SER A 97 -36.65 -0.73 -10.73
C SER A 97 -35.27 -1.40 -10.64
N LEU A 98 -34.19 -0.65 -10.86
CA LEU A 98 -32.82 -1.17 -10.77
C LEU A 98 -32.47 -1.51 -9.32
N ALA A 99 -32.92 -0.70 -8.36
CA ALA A 99 -32.72 -0.99 -6.94
C ALA A 99 -33.45 -2.29 -6.53
N GLU A 100 -34.67 -2.50 -7.01
CA GLU A 100 -35.44 -3.73 -6.77
C GLU A 100 -34.74 -4.96 -7.36
N GLU A 101 -34.21 -4.87 -8.59
CA GLU A 101 -33.46 -5.93 -9.25
C GLU A 101 -32.18 -6.29 -8.48
N LEU A 102 -31.42 -5.29 -8.03
CA LEU A 102 -30.20 -5.50 -7.25
C LEU A 102 -30.51 -6.13 -5.88
N ASN A 103 -31.60 -5.70 -5.23
CA ASN A 103 -32.06 -6.31 -4.00
C ASN A 103 -32.40 -7.78 -4.21
N LEU A 104 -33.12 -8.14 -5.27
CA LEU A 104 -33.42 -9.55 -5.60
C LEU A 104 -32.15 -10.35 -5.88
N PHE A 105 -31.17 -9.76 -6.57
CA PHE A 105 -29.91 -10.42 -6.92
C PHE A 105 -29.04 -10.70 -5.69
N PHE A 106 -28.82 -9.70 -4.83
CA PHE A 106 -27.92 -9.81 -3.68
C PHE A 106 -28.58 -10.38 -2.42
N ALA A 107 -29.90 -10.23 -2.25
CA ALA A 107 -30.62 -10.80 -1.11
C ALA A 107 -30.96 -12.30 -1.31
N ARG A 108 -30.78 -12.84 -2.51
CA ARG A 108 -30.86 -14.29 -2.76
C ARG A 108 -29.63 -14.98 -2.19
N PHE A 109 -29.63 -15.15 -0.87
CA PHE A 109 -28.82 -16.17 -0.23
C PHE A 109 -29.35 -17.53 -0.66
N GLU A 110 -28.78 -18.08 -1.74
CA GLU A 110 -29.14 -19.42 -2.23
C GLU A 110 -29.03 -20.46 -1.10
N PRO A 111 -30.13 -21.13 -0.70
CA PRO A 111 -30.06 -22.28 0.19
C PRO A 111 -29.52 -23.52 -0.53
N HIS A 112 -29.18 -23.42 -1.82
CA HIS A 112 -28.90 -24.56 -2.68
C HIS A 112 -27.42 -24.69 -3.07
N ARG A 113 -26.51 -24.55 -2.10
CA ARG A 113 -25.32 -25.40 -2.15
C ARG A 113 -25.77 -26.80 -1.75
N LYS A 114 -26.00 -27.68 -2.73
CA LYS A 114 -26.06 -29.14 -2.46
C LYS A 114 -24.94 -29.44 -1.49
N ALA A 115 -25.28 -29.96 -0.31
CA ALA A 115 -24.30 -30.30 0.70
C ALA A 115 -23.24 -31.16 0.00
N MET A 116 -22.03 -30.61 -0.15
CA MET A 116 -20.88 -31.39 -0.59
C MET A 116 -20.81 -32.62 0.32
N PRO A 117 -20.69 -33.84 -0.23
CA PRO A 117 -20.53 -35.05 0.57
C PRO A 117 -19.43 -34.81 1.61
N ALA A 118 -19.64 -35.27 2.85
CA ALA A 118 -18.77 -34.95 3.99
C ALA A 118 -17.29 -35.28 3.71
N GLU A 119 -17.04 -36.27 2.86
CA GLU A 119 -15.71 -36.67 2.37
C GLU A 119 -14.97 -35.55 1.62
N ALA A 120 -15.65 -34.81 0.74
CA ALA A 120 -15.06 -33.72 -0.04
C ALA A 120 -14.80 -32.44 0.78
N LYS A 121 -15.50 -32.28 1.92
CA LYS A 121 -15.18 -31.19 2.88
C LYS A 121 -13.88 -31.51 3.61
N ASN A 122 -13.70 -32.75 4.06
CA ASN A 122 -12.56 -33.17 4.86
C ASN A 122 -11.24 -33.06 4.07
N GLU A 123 -11.25 -33.43 2.79
CA GLU A 123 -10.09 -33.28 1.91
C GLU A 123 -9.74 -31.81 1.66
N ARG A 124 -10.73 -30.93 1.60
CA ARG A 124 -10.53 -29.48 1.40
C ARG A 124 -9.95 -28.82 2.65
N TYR A 125 -10.35 -29.24 3.85
CA TYR A 125 -9.74 -28.80 5.11
C TYR A 125 -8.31 -29.33 5.25
N ALA A 126 -8.05 -30.60 4.93
CA ALA A 126 -6.70 -31.17 4.90
C ALA A 126 -5.79 -30.46 3.89
N ARG A 127 -6.32 -30.05 2.73
CA ARG A 127 -5.59 -29.28 1.72
C ARG A 127 -5.27 -27.85 2.18
N LEU A 128 -6.11 -27.23 3.00
CA LEU A 128 -5.82 -25.92 3.58
C LEU A 128 -4.80 -26.00 4.71
N GLU A 129 -4.85 -27.03 5.56
CA GLU A 129 -3.82 -27.25 6.59
C GLU A 129 -2.45 -27.55 5.98
N THR A 130 -2.39 -28.35 4.91
CA THR A 130 -1.13 -28.61 4.19
C THR A 130 -0.56 -27.36 3.51
N LEU A 131 -1.40 -26.45 3.02
CA LEU A 131 -0.94 -25.16 2.50
C LEU A 131 -0.48 -24.22 3.63
N ASN A 132 -1.20 -24.19 4.75
CA ASN A 132 -0.88 -23.35 5.90
C ASN A 132 0.43 -23.78 6.60
N ASN A 133 0.65 -25.09 6.73
CA ASN A 133 1.89 -25.67 7.25
C ASN A 133 3.06 -25.48 6.27
N ARG A 134 2.78 -25.35 4.97
CA ARG A 134 3.79 -25.05 3.93
C ARG A 134 4.12 -23.56 3.83
N SER A 135 3.23 -22.66 4.26
CA SER A 135 3.50 -21.22 4.40
C SER A 135 4.19 -20.85 5.71
N GLY A 136 4.18 -21.72 6.73
CA GLY A 136 4.91 -21.52 7.99
C GLY A 136 6.44 -21.53 7.86
N GLU A 137 6.96 -21.99 6.72
CA GLU A 137 8.40 -22.02 6.42
C GLU A 137 8.76 -21.07 5.27
N THR A 138 8.36 -19.80 5.29
CA THR A 138 9.02 -18.75 4.48
C THR A 138 8.72 -17.33 4.98
N GLU A 139 8.82 -17.07 6.29
CA GLU A 139 9.27 -15.74 6.72
C GLU A 139 10.80 -15.71 6.59
N ARG A 140 11.27 -15.84 5.34
CA ARG A 140 12.69 -15.63 5.03
C ARG A 140 12.92 -14.13 5.10
N ASP A 141 13.80 -13.72 6.00
CA ASP A 141 14.51 -12.45 5.95
C ASP A 141 14.65 -12.00 4.49
N ILE A 142 14.06 -10.86 4.16
CA ILE A 142 14.21 -10.25 2.84
C ILE A 142 15.73 -10.08 2.63
N PRO A 143 16.33 -10.77 1.65
CA PRO A 143 17.76 -10.66 1.42
C PRO A 143 18.12 -9.20 1.17
N GLU A 144 19.23 -8.74 1.74
CA GLU A 144 19.70 -7.35 1.65
C GLU A 144 19.75 -6.83 0.20
N TYR A 145 19.96 -7.72 -0.79
CA TYR A 145 19.95 -7.39 -2.21
C TYR A 145 18.58 -6.96 -2.76
N LEU A 146 17.46 -7.43 -2.20
CA LEU A 146 16.11 -7.01 -2.61
C LEU A 146 15.75 -5.64 -2.02
N GLU A 147 16.26 -5.29 -0.84
CA GLU A 147 16.18 -3.90 -0.38
C GLU A 147 16.99 -2.98 -1.29
N GLU A 148 18.17 -3.40 -1.77
CA GLU A 148 18.95 -2.60 -2.72
C GLU A 148 18.28 -2.47 -4.09
N ALA A 149 17.64 -3.52 -4.60
CA ALA A 149 16.88 -3.46 -5.85
C ALA A 149 15.64 -2.56 -5.74
N PHE A 150 14.90 -2.65 -4.64
CA PHE A 150 13.74 -1.80 -4.37
C PHE A 150 14.14 -0.33 -4.13
N PHE A 151 15.27 -0.10 -3.44
CA PHE A 151 15.86 1.24 -3.30
C PHE A 151 16.43 1.77 -4.62
N SER A 152 16.95 0.90 -5.51
CA SER A 152 17.48 1.26 -6.84
C SER A 152 16.38 1.72 -7.79
N GLU A 153 15.26 0.98 -7.87
CA GLU A 153 14.08 1.37 -8.65
C GLU A 153 13.41 2.64 -8.07
N CYS A 154 13.36 2.79 -6.75
CA CYS A 154 12.93 4.04 -6.12
C CYS A 154 13.90 5.19 -6.42
N THR A 155 15.21 4.97 -6.47
CA THR A 155 16.17 6.00 -6.89
C THR A 155 16.07 6.37 -8.36
N ALA A 156 15.72 5.46 -9.27
CA ALA A 156 15.47 5.80 -10.67
C ALA A 156 14.27 6.77 -10.81
N ASN A 157 13.20 6.55 -10.04
CA ASN A 157 12.05 7.46 -10.01
C ASN A 157 12.30 8.76 -9.23
N ILE A 158 13.13 8.75 -8.17
CA ILE A 158 13.49 9.97 -7.40
C ILE A 158 14.58 10.80 -8.11
N MET A 159 15.44 10.20 -8.93
CA MET A 159 16.41 10.91 -9.78
C MET A 159 15.70 11.71 -10.88
N LEU A 160 14.54 11.25 -11.36
CA LEU A 160 13.70 12.00 -12.30
C LEU A 160 13.03 13.24 -11.67
N LEU A 161 12.87 13.28 -10.34
CA LEU A 161 12.29 14.41 -9.61
C LEU A 161 13.28 15.54 -9.29
N ASN A 162 14.59 15.34 -9.49
CA ASN A 162 15.64 16.24 -8.99
C ASN A 162 16.48 16.92 -10.08
N THR A 163 16.04 16.95 -11.33
CA THR A 163 16.78 17.65 -12.40
C THR A 163 16.09 18.93 -12.86
N SER A 164 15.64 19.76 -11.93
CA SER A 164 15.29 21.17 -12.21
C SER A 164 15.32 21.97 -10.92
N GLY A 165 16.46 22.60 -10.63
CA GLY A 165 16.56 23.49 -9.49
C GLY A 165 17.96 23.97 -9.13
N HIS A 166 18.72 24.50 -10.10
CA HIS A 166 19.55 25.70 -9.88
C HIS A 166 20.22 26.17 -11.18
N PHE A 167 19.76 27.32 -11.69
CA PHE A 167 20.44 28.30 -12.56
C PHE A 167 19.31 29.32 -12.83
N THR A 168 19.24 30.50 -12.21
CA THR A 168 20.18 31.36 -11.47
C THR A 168 19.47 31.89 -10.23
#